data_AF-H1KVV1-F1
#
_entry.id   AF-H1KVV1-F1
#
_cell.length_a   1.000
_cell.length_b   1.000
_cell.length_c   1.000
_cell.angle_alpha   90.00
_cell.angle_beta   90.00
_cell.angle_gamma   90.00
#
_symmetry.space_group_name_H-M   'P 1'
#
loop_
_entity.id
_entity.type
_entity.pdbx_description
1 polymer ?
#
loop_
_entity_poly.entity_id
_entity_poly.type
_entity_poly.pdbx_seq_one_letter_code
_entity_poly.pdbx_strand_id
1 'polypeptide(L)'
;RRSLSERLGPAVVGRGGLEVRTTLDPYLQDAAEEVLRRNLVLIDRRGGWRGPEERIRPPFVASAVPEEPPGAAPWRAGVVLHAGRSARILLRDGRTVELAPEGFAWTGRRAAAAFLAPGDVVLVDAGPKPSLQQVPDVEGGMAVLDPRSGNVLAVVGGWSRARSEFDRATQAKRQPGSSFKTFVYLSAVSIGFDGSSPVLDVPIAIDQGPGRSWWRPSSESREAGMGLIPMRRALELSRNMASARLLNEVGLPAVETMLRRLGFDLPSPMPMSAALGTVETTPLAMAAGYAAIANGGTAVRPRFVSSVASSGREVAPP
;
A
#
# COMPACT_ATOMS: atom_id res chain seq x y z
N ARG A 1 -8.65 -16.57 8.52
CA ARG A 1 -9.84 -17.40 8.16
C ARG A 1 -9.71 -18.03 6.77
N ARG A 2 -9.62 -17.26 5.67
CA ARG A 2 -9.53 -17.79 4.29
C ARG A 2 -8.47 -18.89 4.11
N SER A 3 -7.22 -18.61 4.50
CA SER A 3 -6.11 -19.59 4.44
C SER A 3 -6.39 -20.89 5.23
N LEU A 4 -7.09 -20.80 6.36
CA LEU A 4 -7.50 -21.99 7.13
C LEU A 4 -8.62 -22.76 6.43
N SER A 5 -9.57 -22.07 5.80
CA SER A 5 -10.65 -22.70 5.04
C SER A 5 -10.13 -23.42 3.80
N GLU A 6 -9.09 -22.89 3.15
CA GLU A 6 -8.39 -23.55 2.04
C GLU A 6 -7.65 -24.81 2.49
N ARG A 7 -7.04 -24.81 3.68
CA ARG A 7 -6.24 -25.94 4.19
C ARG A 7 -7.04 -27.02 4.90
N LEU A 8 -7.95 -26.62 5.79
CA LEU A 8 -8.71 -27.53 6.67
C LEU A 8 -10.13 -27.80 6.14
N GLY A 9 -10.53 -27.09 5.09
CA GLY A 9 -11.89 -27.13 4.57
C GLY A 9 -12.84 -26.19 5.33
N PRO A 10 -13.83 -25.60 4.64
CA PRO A 10 -14.77 -24.64 5.23
C PRO A 10 -15.63 -25.26 6.33
N ALA A 11 -15.93 -26.57 6.25
CA ALA A 11 -16.73 -27.29 7.23
C ALA A 11 -16.02 -27.41 8.59
N VAL A 12 -14.69 -27.62 8.61
CA VAL A 12 -13.91 -27.72 9.85
C VAL A 12 -13.78 -26.34 10.49
N VAL A 13 -13.47 -25.31 9.70
CA VAL A 13 -13.37 -23.93 10.19
C VAL A 13 -14.73 -23.40 10.67
N GLY A 14 -15.83 -23.82 10.03
CA GLY A 14 -17.19 -23.40 10.36
C GLY A 14 -17.75 -24.02 11.64
N ARG A 15 -17.27 -25.20 12.06
CA ARG A 15 -17.71 -25.90 13.29
C ARG A 15 -17.22 -25.23 14.58
N GLY A 16 -16.22 -24.34 14.51
CA GLY A 16 -15.63 -23.70 15.68
C GLY A 16 -14.74 -24.65 16.50
N GLY A 17 -14.24 -24.18 17.65
CA GLY A 17 -13.38 -24.97 18.55
C GLY A 17 -11.89 -25.00 18.19
N LEU A 18 -11.49 -24.32 17.11
CA LEU A 18 -10.08 -24.14 16.76
C LEU A 18 -9.47 -22.94 17.52
N GLU A 19 -8.38 -23.17 18.24
CA GLU A 19 -7.45 -22.13 18.69
C GLU A 19 -6.41 -21.91 17.60
N VAL A 20 -6.39 -20.70 17.03
CA VAL A 20 -5.45 -20.33 15.97
C VAL A 20 -4.47 -19.33 16.52
N ARG A 21 -3.20 -19.69 16.56
CA ARG A 21 -2.12 -18.77 16.88
C ARG A 21 -1.58 -18.20 15.58
N THR A 22 -1.57 -16.87 15.50
CA THR A 22 -1.04 -16.17 14.32
C THR A 22 0.44 -15.86 14.51
N THR A 23 1.08 -15.44 13.44
CA THR A 23 2.44 -14.88 13.45
C THR A 23 2.46 -13.36 13.67
N LEU A 24 1.29 -12.73 13.76
CA LEU A 24 1.18 -11.28 13.93
C LEU A 24 1.76 -10.87 15.28
N ASP A 25 2.57 -9.83 15.25
CA ASP A 25 3.06 -9.13 16.42
C ASP A 25 2.11 -7.94 16.69
N PRO A 26 1.41 -7.89 17.82
CA PRO A 26 0.44 -6.84 18.11
C PRO A 26 1.04 -5.43 18.07
N TYR A 27 2.27 -5.25 18.54
CA TYR A 27 2.93 -3.95 18.54
C TYR A 27 3.25 -3.50 17.11
N LEU A 28 3.76 -4.40 16.27
CA LEU A 28 4.02 -4.09 14.86
C LEU A 28 2.73 -3.89 14.07
N GLN A 29 1.66 -4.61 14.40
CA GLN A 29 0.35 -4.45 13.78
C GLN A 29 -0.22 -3.05 14.06
N ASP A 30 -0.24 -2.62 15.34
CA ASP A 30 -0.71 -1.29 15.73
C ASP A 30 0.12 -0.19 15.04
N ALA A 31 1.45 -0.34 15.03
CA ALA A 31 2.33 0.59 14.36
C ALA A 31 2.08 0.65 12.83
N ALA A 32 1.85 -0.48 12.19
CA ALA A 32 1.55 -0.54 10.75
C ALA A 32 0.21 0.14 10.43
N GLU A 33 -0.81 -0.07 11.26
CA GLU A 33 -2.12 0.59 11.10
C GLU A 33 -2.01 2.10 11.28
N GLU A 34 -1.31 2.56 12.31
CA GLU A 34 -1.08 3.98 12.57
C GLU A 34 -0.33 4.64 11.42
N VAL A 35 0.80 4.05 11.00
CA VAL A 35 1.65 4.61 9.94
C VAL A 35 0.91 4.64 8.61
N LEU A 36 0.19 3.57 8.25
CA LEU A 36 -0.59 3.55 7.00
C LEU A 36 -1.68 4.62 7.03
N ARG A 37 -2.49 4.68 8.10
CA ARG A 37 -3.57 5.66 8.24
C ARG A 37 -3.03 7.09 8.17
N ARG A 38 -1.98 7.39 8.93
CA ARG A 38 -1.33 8.70 8.92
C ARG A 38 -0.87 9.10 7.52
N ASN A 39 -0.22 8.20 6.79
CA ASN A 39 0.28 8.52 5.45
C ASN A 39 -0.84 8.65 4.42
N LEU A 40 -1.91 7.86 4.51
CA LEU A 40 -3.09 8.04 3.65
C LEU A 40 -3.74 9.40 3.87
N VAL A 41 -3.87 9.86 5.13
CA VAL A 41 -4.34 11.22 5.43
C VAL A 41 -3.41 12.27 4.84
N LEU A 42 -2.08 12.11 4.98
CA LEU A 42 -1.12 13.07 4.41
C LEU A 42 -1.21 13.16 2.89
N ILE A 43 -1.37 12.03 2.20
CA ILE A 43 -1.52 11.99 0.73
C ILE A 43 -2.86 12.63 0.32
N ASP A 44 -3.95 12.26 1.00
CA ASP A 44 -5.29 12.78 0.72
C ASP A 44 -5.35 14.30 0.85
N ARG A 45 -4.75 14.85 1.91
CA ARG A 45 -4.68 16.30 2.16
C ARG A 45 -3.92 17.07 1.07
N ARG A 46 -3.00 16.44 0.34
CA ARG A 46 -2.34 17.08 -0.83
C ARG A 46 -3.31 17.29 -1.98
N GLY A 47 -4.37 16.49 -2.08
CA GLY A 47 -5.48 16.68 -3.01
C GLY A 47 -6.44 17.81 -2.61
N GLY A 48 -6.32 18.33 -1.38
CA GLY A 48 -7.15 19.41 -0.85
C GLY A 48 -8.46 18.93 -0.20
N TRP A 49 -9.22 19.90 0.31
CA TRP A 49 -10.53 19.68 0.92
C TRP A 49 -11.59 19.43 -0.15
N ARG A 50 -12.37 18.35 0.01
CA ARG A 50 -13.40 17.91 -0.94
C ARG A 50 -14.80 18.47 -0.65
N GLY A 51 -15.01 19.06 0.52
CA GLY A 51 -16.33 19.52 0.96
C GLY A 51 -16.83 18.76 2.19
N PRO A 52 -17.91 19.25 2.81
CA PRO A 52 -18.53 18.57 3.95
C PRO A 52 -19.11 17.21 3.55
N GLU A 53 -19.32 16.34 4.54
CA GLU A 53 -19.94 15.02 4.33
C GLU A 53 -21.37 15.16 3.78
N GLU A 54 -22.12 16.11 4.35
CA GLU A 54 -23.44 16.51 3.87
C GLU A 54 -23.82 17.90 4.43
N ARG A 55 -25.02 18.38 4.08
CA ARG A 55 -25.59 19.60 4.66
C ARG A 55 -27.00 19.33 5.18
N ILE A 56 -27.22 19.66 6.46
CA ILE A 56 -28.52 19.56 7.13
C ILE A 56 -29.20 20.93 7.24
N ARG A 57 -30.52 20.92 7.43
CA ARG A 57 -31.32 22.14 7.62
C ARG A 57 -31.53 22.43 9.12
N PRO A 58 -31.80 23.70 9.50
CA PRO A 58 -32.19 24.02 10.87
C PRO A 58 -33.46 23.25 11.32
N PRO A 59 -33.61 22.97 12.62
CA PRO A 59 -32.72 23.36 13.72
C PRO A 59 -31.46 22.49 13.82
N PHE A 60 -30.30 23.12 14.06
CA PHE A 60 -29.03 22.41 14.25
C PHE A 60 -28.92 21.91 15.69
N VAL A 61 -29.36 20.67 15.93
CA VAL A 61 -29.34 19.99 17.23
C VAL A 61 -28.51 18.72 17.15
N ALA A 62 -27.96 18.27 18.28
CA ALA A 62 -27.07 17.11 18.34
C ALA A 62 -27.71 15.82 17.80
N SER A 63 -29.01 15.63 18.03
CA SER A 63 -29.78 14.49 17.50
C SER A 63 -29.98 14.51 15.99
N ALA A 64 -29.75 15.65 15.32
CA ALA A 64 -29.81 15.79 13.87
C ALA A 64 -28.44 15.56 13.19
N VAL A 65 -27.36 15.39 13.96
CA VAL A 65 -26.03 15.06 13.41
C VAL A 65 -26.01 13.58 13.01
N PRO A 66 -25.67 13.25 11.76
CA PRO A 66 -25.64 11.87 11.26
C PRO A 66 -24.58 11.02 11.99
N GLU A 67 -24.61 9.71 11.74
CA GLU A 67 -23.54 8.81 12.20
C GLU A 67 -22.26 9.07 11.41
N GLU A 68 -21.13 8.85 12.08
CA GLU A 68 -19.85 8.90 11.40
C GLU A 68 -19.76 7.83 10.29
N PRO A 69 -19.31 8.19 9.07
CA PRO A 69 -19.19 7.22 8.00
C PRO A 69 -18.13 6.15 8.33
N PRO A 70 -18.21 4.94 7.75
CA PRO A 70 -17.23 3.88 7.99
C PRO A 70 -15.79 4.34 7.76
N GLY A 71 -14.95 4.15 8.78
CA GLY A 71 -13.53 4.51 8.76
C GLY A 71 -13.21 5.93 9.25
N ALA A 72 -14.20 6.72 9.64
CA ALA A 72 -13.99 8.03 10.26
C ALA A 72 -13.41 7.94 11.67
N ALA A 73 -13.61 6.84 12.42
CA ALA A 73 -13.06 6.68 13.76
C ALA A 73 -11.53 6.94 13.79
N PRO A 74 -11.00 7.69 14.77
CA PRO A 74 -11.67 8.20 15.97
C PRO A 74 -12.33 9.58 15.81
N TRP A 75 -12.44 10.11 14.60
CA TRP A 75 -13.04 11.42 14.34
C TRP A 75 -14.54 11.39 14.57
N ARG A 76 -15.10 12.53 14.93
CA ARG A 76 -16.51 12.70 15.28
C ARG A 76 -17.21 13.58 14.25
N ALA A 77 -18.44 13.24 13.91
CA ALA A 77 -19.29 14.07 13.08
C ALA A 77 -19.83 15.25 13.90
N GLY A 78 -19.93 16.41 13.26
CA GLY A 78 -20.55 17.58 13.85
C GLY A 78 -21.09 18.54 12.80
N VAL A 79 -22.15 19.25 13.15
CA VAL A 79 -22.74 20.29 12.30
C VAL A 79 -22.14 21.65 12.62
N VAL A 80 -21.76 22.40 11.59
CA VAL A 80 -21.30 23.79 11.70
C VAL A 80 -22.48 24.66 12.13
N LEU A 81 -22.35 25.33 13.28
CA LEU A 81 -23.32 26.30 13.79
C LEU A 81 -23.01 27.71 13.26
N HIS A 82 -21.73 28.04 13.17
CA HIS A 82 -21.24 29.34 12.72
C HIS A 82 -19.89 29.18 12.02
N ALA A 83 -19.67 29.93 10.94
CA ALA A 83 -18.41 29.98 10.23
C ALA A 83 -18.02 31.45 10.00
N GLY A 84 -16.87 31.83 10.56
CA GLY A 84 -16.25 33.14 10.42
C GLY A 84 -14.76 32.95 10.13
N ARG A 85 -13.90 33.56 10.96
CA ARG A 85 -12.46 33.23 10.95
C ARG A 85 -12.22 31.81 11.48
N SER A 86 -12.89 31.44 12.57
CA SER A 86 -13.00 30.08 13.10
C SER A 86 -14.38 29.50 12.77
N ALA A 87 -14.58 28.21 13.05
CA ALA A 87 -15.89 27.56 12.96
C ALA A 87 -16.32 27.01 14.31
N ARG A 88 -17.60 27.17 14.67
CA ARG A 88 -18.20 26.53 15.84
C ARG A 88 -19.00 25.32 15.39
N ILE A 89 -18.69 24.14 15.94
CA ILE A 89 -19.23 22.86 15.48
C ILE A 89 -19.92 22.16 16.65
N LEU A 90 -21.18 21.76 16.48
CA LEU A 90 -21.92 20.94 17.44
C LEU A 90 -21.75 19.47 17.10
N LEU A 91 -21.16 18.70 18.01
CA LEU A 91 -20.98 17.26 17.88
C LEU A 91 -22.27 16.52 18.23
N ARG A 92 -22.37 15.27 17.75
CA ARG A 92 -23.48 14.36 18.07
C ARG A 92 -23.64 14.07 19.56
N ASP A 93 -22.56 14.15 20.35
CA ASP A 93 -22.60 13.98 21.80
C ASP A 93 -23.01 15.25 22.57
N GLY A 94 -23.43 16.31 21.86
CA GLY A 94 -23.90 17.57 22.45
C GLY A 94 -22.79 18.55 22.79
N ARG A 95 -21.51 18.14 22.75
CA ARG A 95 -20.39 19.07 22.95
C ARG A 95 -20.25 19.99 21.75
N THR A 96 -19.83 21.22 22.02
CA THR A 96 -19.46 22.18 20.98
C THR A 96 -17.95 22.32 20.95
N VAL A 97 -17.36 22.24 19.76
CA VAL A 97 -15.92 22.45 19.55
C VAL A 97 -15.69 23.68 18.69
N GLU A 98 -14.62 24.40 19.00
CA GLU A 98 -14.17 25.56 18.22
C GLU A 98 -13.02 25.11 17.32
N LEU A 99 -13.21 25.24 16.01
CA LEU A 99 -12.23 24.93 15.00
C LEU A 99 -11.48 26.20 14.60
N ALA A 100 -10.30 26.38 15.18
CA ALA A 100 -9.40 27.50 14.89
C ALA A 100 -8.69 27.35 13.52
N PRO A 101 -8.11 28.43 12.94
CA PRO A 101 -7.40 28.39 11.66
C PRO A 101 -6.34 27.31 11.53
N GLU A 102 -5.63 27.00 12.61
CA GLU A 102 -4.61 25.94 12.65
C GLU A 102 -5.22 24.56 12.42
N GLY A 103 -6.47 24.35 12.88
CA GLY A 103 -7.21 23.10 12.76
C GLY A 103 -7.65 22.77 11.33
N PHE A 104 -7.71 23.74 10.43
CA PHE A 104 -8.01 23.55 9.01
C PHE A 104 -6.95 24.11 8.07
N ALA A 105 -5.75 24.42 8.57
CA ALA A 105 -4.68 25.03 7.77
C ALA A 105 -4.30 24.19 6.53
N TRP A 106 -4.44 22.86 6.63
CA TRP A 106 -4.16 21.92 5.53
C TRP A 106 -5.06 22.14 4.31
N THR A 107 -6.22 22.77 4.47
CA THR A 107 -7.12 23.12 3.36
C THR A 107 -6.60 24.29 2.51
N GLY A 108 -5.54 24.98 2.97
CA GLY A 108 -5.03 26.20 2.35
C GLY A 108 -5.89 27.44 2.61
N ARG A 109 -6.96 27.34 3.40
CA ARG A 109 -7.89 28.45 3.70
C ARG A 109 -7.51 29.14 5.00
N ARG A 110 -7.67 30.48 5.03
CA ARG A 110 -7.36 31.33 6.20
C ARG A 110 -8.56 31.61 7.12
N ALA A 111 -9.77 31.35 6.65
CA ALA A 111 -11.02 31.56 7.38
C ALA A 111 -12.00 30.43 7.06
N ALA A 112 -12.71 29.95 8.08
CA ALA A 112 -13.72 28.91 7.94
C ALA A 112 -14.84 29.30 6.96
N ALA A 113 -15.30 30.56 7.01
CA ALA A 113 -16.34 31.09 6.13
C ALA A 113 -16.02 31.02 4.63
N ALA A 114 -14.75 30.80 4.26
CA ALA A 114 -14.35 30.65 2.86
C ALA A 114 -14.72 29.28 2.26
N PHE A 115 -15.05 28.28 3.10
CA PHE A 115 -15.30 26.91 2.64
C PHE A 115 -16.29 26.11 3.50
N LEU A 116 -16.74 26.65 4.62
CA LEU A 116 -17.80 26.10 5.48
C LEU A 116 -18.93 27.11 5.61
N ALA A 117 -20.15 26.62 5.79
CA ALA A 117 -21.31 27.41 6.16
C ALA A 117 -22.14 26.69 7.24
N PRO A 118 -23.01 27.42 7.96
CA PRO A 118 -23.94 26.79 8.91
C PRO A 118 -24.77 25.68 8.25
N GLY A 119 -24.89 24.54 8.94
CA GLY A 119 -25.56 23.34 8.46
C GLY A 119 -24.67 22.31 7.77
N ASP A 120 -23.42 22.66 7.45
CA ASP A 120 -22.45 21.69 6.92
C ASP A 120 -22.09 20.66 8.01
N VAL A 121 -22.13 19.37 7.68
CA VAL A 121 -21.64 18.30 8.55
C VAL A 121 -20.21 17.96 8.18
N VAL A 122 -19.32 18.03 9.17
CA VAL A 122 -17.89 17.80 9.00
C VAL A 122 -17.39 16.78 10.02
N LEU A 123 -16.26 16.14 9.68
CA LEU A 123 -15.52 15.29 10.61
C LEU A 123 -14.48 16.13 11.33
N VAL A 124 -14.39 15.95 12.65
CA VAL A 124 -13.38 16.60 13.47
C VAL A 124 -12.69 15.61 14.39
N ASP A 125 -11.38 15.78 14.51
CA ASP A 125 -10.67 15.27 15.69
C ASP A 125 -10.99 16.24 16.83
N ALA A 126 -11.72 15.77 17.84
CA ALA A 126 -12.19 16.57 18.98
C ALA A 126 -11.23 16.50 20.19
N GLY A 127 -9.94 16.20 19.95
CA GLY A 127 -8.89 16.28 20.97
C GLY A 127 -8.60 17.72 21.45
N PRO A 128 -7.55 17.90 22.27
CA PRO A 128 -7.19 19.20 22.85
C PRO A 128 -6.94 20.33 21.84
N LYS A 129 -6.58 19.96 20.60
CA LYS A 129 -6.45 20.88 19.47
C LYS A 129 -7.37 20.39 18.35
N PRO A 130 -8.63 20.85 18.32
CA PRO A 130 -9.59 20.38 17.34
C PRO A 130 -9.10 20.64 15.90
N SER A 131 -9.29 19.66 15.03
CA SER A 131 -8.88 19.79 13.63
C SER A 131 -9.90 19.16 12.68
N LEU A 132 -10.03 19.77 11.50
CA LEU A 132 -10.88 19.29 10.42
C LEU A 132 -10.27 18.03 9.83
N GLN A 133 -11.10 17.01 9.67
CA GLN A 133 -10.72 15.71 9.14
C GLN A 133 -11.54 15.38 7.91
N GLN A 134 -11.00 14.47 7.11
CA GLN A 134 -11.58 14.01 5.87
C GLN A 134 -11.20 12.54 5.73
N VAL A 135 -12.18 11.66 5.52
CA VAL A 135 -11.89 10.25 5.23
C VAL A 135 -11.16 10.18 3.89
N PRO A 136 -9.95 9.58 3.82
CA PRO A 136 -9.21 9.47 2.58
C PRO A 136 -9.97 8.71 1.48
N ASP A 137 -9.93 9.23 0.24
CA ASP A 137 -10.38 8.47 -0.92
C ASP A 137 -9.31 7.49 -1.38
N VAL A 138 -8.04 7.90 -1.22
CA VAL A 138 -6.88 7.06 -1.50
C VAL A 138 -6.81 5.90 -0.53
N GLU A 139 -6.35 4.76 -1.04
CA GLU A 139 -6.20 3.52 -0.28
C GLU A 139 -4.74 3.07 -0.29
N GLY A 140 -4.40 2.15 0.60
CA GLY A 140 -3.06 1.59 0.70
C GLY A 140 -3.06 0.14 1.17
N GLY A 141 -1.90 -0.48 1.13
CA GLY A 141 -1.68 -1.81 1.68
C GLY A 141 -0.27 -1.91 2.22
N MET A 142 -0.11 -2.55 3.38
CA MET A 142 1.17 -2.74 4.04
C MET A 142 1.31 -4.18 4.50
N ALA A 143 2.49 -4.76 4.29
CA ALA A 143 2.87 -6.07 4.82
C ALA A 143 4.27 -5.97 5.42
N VAL A 144 4.42 -6.48 6.64
CA VAL A 144 5.69 -6.59 7.36
C VAL A 144 5.91 -8.05 7.65
N LEU A 145 7.10 -8.56 7.33
CA LEU A 145 7.44 -9.95 7.56
C LEU A 145 8.87 -10.11 8.07
N ASP A 146 9.09 -11.16 8.86
CA ASP A 146 10.43 -11.59 9.26
C ASP A 146 11.15 -12.22 8.05
N PRO A 147 12.25 -11.63 7.57
CA PRO A 147 12.93 -12.12 6.38
C PRO A 147 13.55 -13.50 6.55
N ARG A 148 13.78 -14.00 7.77
CA ARG A 148 14.36 -15.33 8.00
C ARG A 148 13.32 -16.44 7.97
N SER A 149 12.18 -16.23 8.63
CA SER A 149 11.15 -17.25 8.80
C SER A 149 9.99 -17.16 7.80
N GLY A 150 9.82 -16.01 7.14
CA GLY A 150 8.64 -15.70 6.34
C GLY A 150 7.39 -15.40 7.17
N ASN A 151 7.50 -15.29 8.49
CA ASN A 151 6.36 -14.97 9.35
C ASN A 151 5.87 -13.55 9.06
N VAL A 152 4.59 -13.39 8.73
CA VAL A 152 3.95 -12.09 8.57
C VAL A 152 3.67 -11.51 9.95
N LEU A 153 4.38 -10.44 10.28
CA LEU A 153 4.33 -9.80 11.60
C LEU A 153 3.25 -8.72 11.66
N ALA A 154 2.99 -8.04 10.55
CA ALA A 154 1.89 -7.09 10.43
C ALA A 154 1.33 -7.09 9.01
N VAL A 155 0.02 -6.89 8.88
CA VAL A 155 -0.66 -6.76 7.59
C VAL A 155 -1.83 -5.78 7.71
N VAL A 156 -1.88 -4.81 6.81
CA VAL A 156 -2.95 -3.81 6.78
C VAL A 156 -3.45 -3.68 5.34
N GLY A 157 -4.72 -4.00 5.13
CA GLY A 157 -5.31 -4.14 3.79
C GLY A 157 -5.94 -2.88 3.19
N GLY A 158 -6.00 -1.78 3.95
CA GLY A 158 -6.68 -0.55 3.54
C GLY A 158 -6.83 0.47 4.67
N TRP A 159 -7.51 1.57 4.36
CA TRP A 159 -7.83 2.64 5.31
C TRP A 159 -8.65 2.15 6.51
N SER A 160 -9.71 1.39 6.24
CA SER A 160 -10.60 0.87 7.27
C SER A 160 -11.32 -0.39 6.80
N ARG A 161 -11.28 -1.43 7.62
CA ARG A 161 -12.03 -2.67 7.38
C ARG A 161 -13.54 -2.45 7.31
N ALA A 162 -14.07 -1.52 8.10
CA ALA A 162 -15.50 -1.19 8.11
C ALA A 162 -15.97 -0.61 6.77
N ARG A 163 -15.06 0.04 6.02
CA ARG A 163 -15.31 0.56 4.67
C ARG A 163 -15.11 -0.53 3.61
N SER A 164 -14.09 -1.36 3.77
CA SER A 164 -13.74 -2.39 2.78
C SER A 164 -13.01 -3.55 3.44
N GLU A 165 -13.55 -4.76 3.29
CA GLU A 165 -12.87 -6.00 3.71
C GLU A 165 -11.83 -6.50 2.68
N PHE A 166 -11.65 -5.78 1.57
CA PHE A 166 -10.68 -6.13 0.54
C PHE A 166 -9.25 -5.82 1.01
N ASP A 167 -8.42 -6.85 1.13
CA ASP A 167 -7.05 -6.72 1.64
C ASP A 167 -6.06 -6.43 0.51
N ARG A 168 -5.68 -5.16 0.38
CA ARG A 168 -4.76 -4.70 -0.67
C ARG A 168 -3.32 -5.15 -0.45
N ALA A 169 -2.92 -5.51 0.76
CA ALA A 169 -1.58 -6.02 1.01
C ALA A 169 -1.37 -7.41 0.41
N THR A 170 -2.44 -8.21 0.32
CA THR A 170 -2.38 -9.61 -0.10
C THR A 170 -3.13 -9.92 -1.40
N GLN A 171 -4.10 -9.10 -1.81
CA GLN A 171 -5.00 -9.39 -2.94
C GLN A 171 -4.89 -8.38 -4.09
N ALA A 172 -4.55 -7.12 -3.80
CA ALA A 172 -4.49 -6.10 -4.83
C ALA A 172 -3.22 -6.26 -5.68
N LYS A 173 -3.36 -6.91 -6.83
CA LYS A 173 -2.33 -6.93 -7.87
C LYS A 173 -2.19 -5.51 -8.46
N ARG A 174 -1.00 -4.94 -8.35
CA ARG A 174 -0.63 -3.60 -8.87
C ARG A 174 0.77 -3.64 -9.48
N GLN A 175 1.02 -2.73 -10.42
CA GLN A 175 2.35 -2.55 -10.99
C GLN A 175 3.30 -1.95 -9.95
N PRO A 176 4.37 -2.65 -9.55
CA PRO A 176 5.36 -2.17 -8.58
C PRO A 176 6.31 -1.10 -9.15
N GLY A 177 6.32 -0.93 -10.48
CA GLY A 177 7.19 0.01 -11.17
C GLY A 177 8.67 -0.23 -10.87
N SER A 178 9.41 0.85 -10.66
CA SER A 178 10.86 0.81 -10.44
C SER A 178 11.31 -0.07 -9.28
N SER A 179 10.46 -0.29 -8.26
CA SER A 179 10.80 -1.18 -7.14
C SER A 179 11.02 -2.65 -7.56
N PHE A 180 10.56 -3.03 -8.75
CA PHE A 180 10.76 -4.37 -9.33
C PHE A 180 12.10 -4.53 -10.04
N LYS A 181 12.75 -3.43 -10.45
CA LYS A 181 14.07 -3.47 -11.12
C LYS A 181 15.09 -4.23 -10.30
N THR A 182 15.00 -4.17 -8.97
CA THR A 182 15.81 -4.96 -8.05
C THR A 182 15.89 -6.44 -8.44
N PHE A 183 14.77 -7.05 -8.86
CA PHE A 183 14.76 -8.47 -9.22
C PHE A 183 15.37 -8.76 -10.59
N VAL A 184 15.26 -7.83 -11.54
CA VAL A 184 15.96 -7.92 -12.84
C VAL A 184 17.47 -7.88 -12.62
N TYR A 185 17.93 -6.97 -11.76
CA TYR A 185 19.35 -6.81 -11.44
C TYR A 185 19.85 -7.98 -10.60
N LEU A 186 19.04 -8.51 -9.69
CA LEU A 186 19.35 -9.74 -8.95
C LEU A 186 19.53 -10.94 -9.90
N SER A 187 18.72 -11.05 -10.94
CA SER A 187 18.91 -12.08 -11.98
C SER A 187 20.23 -11.91 -12.74
N ALA A 188 20.62 -10.67 -13.07
CA ALA A 188 21.93 -10.41 -13.67
C ALA A 188 23.09 -10.84 -12.75
N VAL A 189 23.01 -10.49 -11.46
CA VAL A 189 24.01 -10.89 -10.46
C VAL A 189 24.12 -12.41 -10.36
N SER A 190 22.99 -13.13 -10.45
CA SER A 190 22.98 -14.59 -10.37
C SER A 190 23.70 -15.30 -11.51
N ILE A 191 24.00 -14.60 -12.61
CA ILE A 191 24.74 -15.13 -13.76
C ILE A 191 26.12 -14.48 -13.95
N GLY A 192 26.64 -13.78 -12.93
CA GLY A 192 28.01 -13.29 -12.90
C GLY A 192 28.20 -11.79 -13.09
N PHE A 193 27.13 -11.00 -13.23
CA PHE A 193 27.25 -9.54 -13.19
C PHE A 193 27.52 -9.08 -11.75
N ASP A 194 28.17 -7.93 -11.62
CA ASP A 194 28.40 -7.26 -10.34
C ASP A 194 28.08 -5.76 -10.44
N GLY A 195 28.19 -5.04 -9.31
CA GLY A 195 27.87 -3.62 -9.27
C GLY A 195 28.76 -2.73 -10.16
N SER A 196 29.93 -3.22 -10.56
CA SER A 196 30.88 -2.52 -11.44
C SER A 196 30.69 -2.86 -12.92
N SER A 197 29.94 -3.93 -13.23
CA SER A 197 29.65 -4.35 -14.60
C SER A 197 29.08 -3.17 -15.41
N PRO A 198 29.63 -2.89 -16.60
CA PRO A 198 29.20 -1.75 -17.40
C PRO A 198 27.84 -2.02 -18.05
N VAL A 199 26.90 -1.09 -17.91
CA VAL A 199 25.58 -1.13 -18.52
C VAL A 199 25.37 0.15 -19.32
N LEU A 200 24.93 0.00 -20.57
CA LEU A 200 24.75 1.13 -21.47
C LEU A 200 23.40 1.82 -21.24
N ASP A 201 23.40 3.07 -20.84
CA ASP A 201 22.18 3.88 -20.65
C ASP A 201 21.99 4.86 -21.81
N VAL A 202 21.62 4.31 -22.97
CA VAL A 202 21.27 5.07 -24.19
C VAL A 202 20.02 4.48 -24.83
N PRO A 203 19.30 5.22 -25.70
CA PRO A 203 18.07 4.75 -26.34
C PRO A 203 18.23 3.35 -26.95
N ILE A 204 17.27 2.47 -26.65
CA ILE A 204 17.22 1.09 -27.17
C ILE A 204 15.86 0.82 -27.83
N ALA A 205 15.87 0.02 -28.88
CA ALA A 205 14.70 -0.66 -29.39
C ALA A 205 14.98 -2.18 -29.34
N ILE A 206 14.08 -2.95 -28.74
CA ILE A 206 14.23 -4.39 -28.53
C ILE A 206 13.25 -5.14 -29.41
N ASP A 207 13.75 -6.09 -30.18
CA ASP A 207 12.93 -7.04 -30.94
C ASP A 207 12.22 -7.99 -29.96
N GLN A 208 10.90 -8.10 -30.13
CA GLN A 208 10.05 -8.95 -29.28
C GLN A 208 9.67 -10.27 -29.95
N GLY A 209 10.22 -10.54 -31.14
CA GLY A 209 9.94 -11.71 -31.95
C GLY A 209 8.89 -11.47 -33.04
N PRO A 210 8.62 -12.49 -33.88
CA PRO A 210 7.79 -12.37 -35.07
C PRO A 210 6.40 -11.80 -34.80
N GLY A 211 5.96 -10.85 -35.64
CA GLY A 211 4.62 -10.25 -35.57
C GLY A 211 4.44 -9.21 -34.45
N ARG A 212 5.50 -8.85 -33.72
CA ARG A 212 5.47 -7.81 -32.68
C ARG A 212 6.26 -6.58 -33.12
N SER A 213 5.77 -5.41 -32.73
CA SER A 213 6.49 -4.16 -32.91
C SER A 213 7.72 -4.13 -32.00
N TRP A 214 8.78 -3.45 -32.46
CA TRP A 214 9.96 -3.21 -31.65
C TRP A 214 9.59 -2.40 -30.42
N TRP A 215 9.90 -2.91 -29.23
CA TRP A 215 9.60 -2.23 -27.99
C TRP A 215 10.69 -1.22 -27.65
N ARG A 216 10.26 -0.02 -27.27
CA ARG A 216 11.12 1.02 -26.72
C ARG A 216 10.65 1.29 -25.30
N PRO A 217 11.51 1.18 -24.26
CA PRO A 217 11.14 1.61 -22.92
C PRO A 217 10.72 3.08 -22.99
N SER A 218 9.62 3.41 -22.31
CA SER A 218 8.80 4.60 -22.56
C SER A 218 9.63 5.87 -22.81
N SER A 219 9.45 6.43 -24.01
CA SER A 219 10.03 7.67 -24.52
C SER A 219 9.47 8.95 -23.84
N GLU A 220 8.73 8.82 -22.74
CA GLU A 220 8.19 9.97 -22.00
C GLU A 220 9.17 10.51 -20.95
N SER A 221 10.17 9.73 -20.54
CA SER A 221 11.27 10.32 -19.80
C SER A 221 12.13 11.13 -20.79
N ARG A 222 12.15 12.45 -20.61
CA ARG A 222 13.22 13.34 -21.12
C ARG A 222 14.59 12.99 -20.50
N GLU A 223 14.81 11.74 -20.11
CA GLU A 223 16.06 11.28 -19.53
C GLU A 223 17.10 11.28 -20.64
N ALA A 224 17.96 12.29 -20.63
CA ALA A 224 19.21 12.23 -21.35
C ALA A 224 19.93 10.94 -20.94
N GLY A 225 20.34 10.14 -21.92
CA GLY A 225 21.13 8.94 -21.67
C GLY A 225 22.43 9.29 -20.97
N MET A 226 22.86 8.45 -20.03
CA MET A 226 24.10 8.65 -19.29
C MET A 226 25.32 7.98 -19.95
N GLY A 227 25.12 7.29 -21.08
CA GLY A 227 26.18 6.52 -21.72
C GLY A 227 26.51 5.26 -20.93
N LEU A 228 27.77 4.84 -20.92
CA LEU A 228 28.19 3.63 -20.21
C LEU A 228 28.36 3.94 -18.71
N ILE A 229 27.56 3.30 -17.86
CA ILE A 229 27.57 3.49 -16.41
C ILE A 229 27.68 2.16 -15.66
N PRO A 230 28.20 2.12 -14.41
CA PRO A 230 28.17 0.91 -13.60
C PRO A 230 26.74 0.42 -13.32
N MET A 231 26.52 -0.89 -13.28
CA MET A 231 25.21 -1.50 -12.99
C MET A 231 24.62 -0.97 -11.67
N ARG A 232 25.43 -0.79 -10.62
CA ARG A 232 24.96 -0.19 -9.35
C ARG A 232 24.35 1.20 -9.56
N ARG A 233 24.97 2.02 -10.43
CA ARG A 233 24.53 3.39 -10.71
C ARG A 233 23.24 3.40 -11.52
N ALA A 234 23.10 2.45 -12.45
CA ALA A 234 21.87 2.28 -13.21
C ALA A 234 20.69 1.92 -12.30
N LEU A 235 20.89 1.06 -11.29
CA LEU A 235 19.86 0.73 -10.31
C LEU A 235 19.54 1.90 -9.37
N GLU A 236 20.56 2.55 -8.81
CA GLU A 236 20.43 3.72 -7.91
C GLU A 236 19.60 4.84 -8.54
N LEU A 237 19.86 5.14 -9.82
CA LEU A 237 19.15 6.17 -10.57
C LEU A 237 17.89 5.63 -11.26
N SER A 238 17.58 4.35 -11.08
CA SER A 238 16.41 3.70 -11.68
C SER A 238 16.31 3.91 -13.20
N ARG A 239 17.43 3.75 -13.92
CA ARG A 239 17.51 4.04 -15.36
C ARG A 239 16.72 3.04 -16.19
N ASN A 240 15.65 3.50 -16.85
CA ASN A 240 14.75 2.64 -17.64
C ASN A 240 15.46 1.95 -18.81
N MET A 241 16.31 2.68 -19.54
CA MET A 241 17.02 2.14 -20.72
C MET A 241 18.03 1.07 -20.30
N ALA A 242 18.79 1.32 -19.24
CA ALA A 242 19.70 0.34 -18.66
C ALA A 242 18.98 -0.92 -18.15
N SER A 243 17.86 -0.78 -17.43
CA SER A 243 17.07 -1.93 -16.97
C SER A 243 16.50 -2.77 -18.12
N ALA A 244 16.02 -2.12 -19.18
CA ALA A 244 15.52 -2.79 -20.38
C ALA A 244 16.62 -3.58 -21.10
N ARG A 245 17.80 -2.99 -21.24
CA ARG A 245 18.98 -3.67 -21.79
C ARG A 245 19.42 -4.85 -20.94
N LEU A 246 19.53 -4.66 -19.63
CA LEU A 246 19.94 -5.72 -18.72
C LEU A 246 18.97 -6.91 -18.78
N LEU A 247 17.65 -6.65 -18.79
CA LEU A 247 16.65 -7.70 -19.00
C LEU A 247 16.86 -8.43 -20.34
N ASN A 248 17.15 -7.71 -21.41
CA ASN A 248 17.39 -8.28 -22.73
C ASN A 248 18.66 -9.14 -22.79
N GLU A 249 19.73 -8.72 -22.11
CA GLU A 249 21.01 -9.44 -22.03
C GLU A 249 20.91 -10.69 -21.15
N VAL A 250 20.25 -10.58 -19.99
CA VAL A 250 20.01 -11.71 -19.07
C VAL A 250 19.01 -12.71 -19.67
N GLY A 251 18.03 -12.21 -20.41
CA GLY A 251 16.94 -12.97 -21.01
C GLY A 251 15.75 -13.16 -20.08
N LEU A 252 14.54 -12.99 -20.63
CA LEU A 252 13.28 -13.20 -19.91
C LEU A 252 13.18 -14.55 -19.17
N PRO A 253 13.57 -15.70 -19.75
CA PRO A 253 13.45 -17.00 -19.07
C PRO A 253 14.27 -17.11 -17.77
N ALA A 254 15.47 -16.52 -17.74
CA ALA A 254 16.30 -16.51 -16.55
C ALA A 254 15.69 -15.65 -15.43
N VAL A 255 15.14 -14.49 -15.81
CA VAL A 255 14.44 -13.58 -14.89
C VAL A 255 13.15 -14.23 -14.35
N GLU A 256 12.36 -14.87 -15.21
CA GLU A 256 11.18 -15.65 -14.79
C GLU A 256 11.55 -16.77 -13.81
N THR A 257 12.61 -17.51 -14.10
CA THR A 257 13.08 -18.59 -13.23
C THR A 257 13.47 -18.06 -11.85
N MET A 258 14.18 -16.93 -11.79
CA MET A 258 14.53 -16.27 -10.54
C MET A 258 13.28 -15.83 -9.76
N LEU A 259 12.34 -15.14 -10.41
CA LEU A 259 11.12 -14.65 -9.77
C LEU A 259 10.23 -15.78 -9.24
N ARG A 260 10.13 -16.90 -9.97
CA ARG A 260 9.43 -18.09 -9.49
C ARG A 260 10.11 -18.71 -8.26
N ARG A 261 11.45 -18.74 -8.21
CA ARG A 261 12.19 -19.18 -7.01
C ARG A 261 11.91 -18.27 -5.81
N LEU A 262 11.76 -16.97 -6.04
CA LEU A 262 11.36 -16.00 -5.02
C LEU A 262 9.87 -16.07 -4.63
N GLY A 263 9.08 -16.93 -5.26
CA GLY A 263 7.67 -17.14 -4.93
C GLY A 263 6.69 -16.17 -5.59
N PHE A 264 7.11 -15.43 -6.62
CA PHE A 264 6.20 -14.58 -7.38
C PHE A 264 5.25 -15.40 -8.27
N ASP A 265 3.97 -15.02 -8.26
CA ASP A 265 2.93 -15.50 -9.18
C ASP A 265 2.74 -14.50 -10.33
N LEU A 266 3.41 -14.76 -11.46
CA LEU A 266 3.49 -13.84 -12.60
C LEU A 266 3.07 -14.55 -13.90
N PRO A 267 2.58 -13.78 -14.89
CA PRO A 267 2.31 -14.32 -16.22
C PRO A 267 3.57 -14.92 -16.84
N SER A 268 3.37 -15.95 -17.67
CA SER A 268 4.45 -16.61 -18.39
C SER A 268 3.99 -16.90 -19.83
N PRO A 269 4.70 -16.39 -20.85
CA PRO A 269 5.90 -15.55 -20.74
C PRO A 269 5.58 -14.14 -20.21
N MET A 270 6.52 -13.55 -19.47
CA MET A 270 6.48 -12.15 -19.08
C MET A 270 6.73 -11.23 -20.28
N PRO A 271 6.11 -10.02 -20.32
CA PRO A 271 6.42 -9.04 -21.36
C PRO A 271 7.79 -8.38 -21.10
N MET A 272 8.47 -7.88 -22.15
CA MET A 272 9.72 -7.11 -22.01
C MET A 272 9.58 -5.87 -21.12
N SER A 273 8.38 -5.29 -21.06
CA SER A 273 8.06 -4.18 -20.18
C SER A 273 8.15 -4.54 -18.68
N ALA A 274 8.25 -5.82 -18.32
CA ALA A 274 8.57 -6.27 -16.97
C ALA A 274 9.89 -5.66 -16.46
N ALA A 275 10.82 -5.30 -17.34
CA ALA A 275 12.03 -4.54 -16.98
C ALA A 275 11.74 -3.22 -16.24
N LEU A 276 10.55 -2.66 -16.45
CA LEU A 276 10.09 -1.41 -15.84
C LEU A 276 9.06 -1.65 -14.72
N GLY A 277 8.82 -2.91 -14.34
CA GLY A 277 7.87 -3.29 -13.31
C GLY A 277 6.39 -3.17 -13.72
N THR A 278 6.07 -3.48 -14.98
CA THR A 278 4.67 -3.48 -15.46
C THR A 278 3.91 -4.76 -15.13
N VAL A 279 4.57 -5.78 -14.57
CA VAL A 279 3.92 -7.00 -14.13
C VAL A 279 3.26 -6.77 -12.77
N GLU A 280 2.02 -7.23 -12.60
CA GLU A 280 1.27 -6.94 -11.38
C GLU A 280 1.60 -7.92 -10.27
N THR A 281 1.75 -7.40 -9.05
CA THR A 281 2.04 -8.19 -7.85
C THR A 281 1.47 -7.49 -6.61
N THR A 282 1.67 -8.05 -5.42
CA THR A 282 1.13 -7.54 -4.16
C THR A 282 2.25 -7.03 -3.24
N PRO A 283 1.95 -6.11 -2.30
CA PRO A 283 2.92 -5.70 -1.28
C PRO A 283 3.55 -6.87 -0.53
N LEU A 284 2.77 -7.91 -0.19
CA LEU A 284 3.28 -9.11 0.47
C LEU A 284 4.28 -9.89 -0.39
N ALA A 285 3.98 -10.07 -1.68
CA ALA A 285 4.88 -10.77 -2.60
C ALA A 285 6.19 -9.98 -2.83
N MET A 286 6.10 -8.65 -2.93
CA MET A 286 7.28 -7.78 -2.97
C MET A 286 8.12 -7.93 -1.71
N ALA A 287 7.50 -7.83 -0.52
CA ALA A 287 8.21 -8.01 0.76
C ALA A 287 8.90 -9.38 0.84
N ALA A 288 8.25 -10.45 0.39
CA ALA A 288 8.83 -11.80 0.36
C ALA A 288 10.02 -11.90 -0.62
N GLY A 289 9.93 -11.25 -1.78
CA GLY A 289 11.06 -11.14 -2.71
C GLY A 289 12.25 -10.39 -2.10
N TYR A 290 12.00 -9.27 -1.43
CA TYR A 290 13.04 -8.49 -0.75
C TYR A 290 13.64 -9.23 0.46
N ALA A 291 12.88 -10.11 1.11
CA ALA A 291 13.39 -10.92 2.21
C ALA A 291 14.55 -11.83 1.81
N ALA A 292 14.55 -12.36 0.58
CA ALA A 292 15.67 -13.15 0.07
C ALA A 292 16.96 -12.32 0.00
N ILE A 293 16.88 -11.02 -0.26
CA ILE A 293 18.05 -10.13 -0.21
C ILE A 293 18.46 -9.92 1.25
N ALA A 294 17.51 -9.61 2.13
CA ALA A 294 17.76 -9.32 3.54
C ALA A 294 18.33 -10.51 4.34
N ASN A 295 18.01 -11.74 3.95
CA ASN A 295 18.43 -12.96 4.66
C ASN A 295 19.63 -13.68 4.03
N GLY A 296 20.26 -13.11 3.00
CA GLY A 296 21.45 -13.68 2.37
C GLY A 296 21.19 -14.69 1.23
N GLY A 297 20.00 -14.69 0.64
CA GLY A 297 19.70 -15.38 -0.62
C GLY A 297 18.65 -16.48 -0.54
N THR A 298 17.98 -16.64 0.60
CA THR A 298 16.99 -17.71 0.80
C THR A 298 15.59 -17.21 0.52
N ALA A 299 14.88 -17.83 -0.41
CA ALA A 299 13.47 -17.52 -0.61
C ALA A 299 12.63 -17.96 0.59
N VAL A 300 11.74 -17.09 1.06
CA VAL A 300 10.79 -17.40 2.14
C VAL A 300 9.36 -17.45 1.61
N ARG A 301 8.53 -18.29 2.23
CA ARG A 301 7.09 -18.30 1.97
C ARG A 301 6.38 -17.55 3.10
N PRO A 302 5.58 -16.50 2.79
CA PRO A 302 4.79 -15.82 3.80
C PRO A 302 3.87 -16.76 4.57
N ARG A 303 3.90 -16.68 5.91
CA ARG A 303 3.06 -17.46 6.81
C ARG A 303 2.36 -16.58 7.84
N PHE A 304 1.05 -16.80 7.99
CA PHE A 304 0.18 -16.05 8.91
C PHE A 304 -0.18 -16.81 10.18
N VAL A 305 0.00 -18.12 10.19
CA VAL A 305 -0.43 -19.03 11.26
C VAL A 305 0.80 -19.75 11.77
N SER A 306 1.00 -19.71 13.09
CA SER A 306 2.08 -20.39 13.79
C SER A 306 1.65 -21.76 14.31
N SER A 307 0.41 -21.90 14.77
CA SER A 307 -0.15 -23.20 15.15
C SER A 307 -1.69 -23.20 15.09
N VAL A 308 -2.27 -24.39 14.93
CA VAL A 308 -3.71 -24.62 15.04
C VAL A 308 -3.95 -25.77 16.01
N ALA A 309 -4.74 -25.53 17.05
CA ALA A 309 -5.12 -26.53 18.04
C ALA A 309 -6.64 -26.71 18.13
N SER A 310 -7.10 -27.90 18.53
CA SER A 310 -8.49 -28.20 18.87
C SER A 310 -8.49 -29.01 20.16
N SER A 311 -9.24 -28.56 21.16
CA SER A 311 -9.33 -29.23 22.47
C SER A 311 -7.95 -29.54 23.09
N GLY A 312 -6.98 -28.62 22.95
CA GLY A 312 -5.63 -28.76 23.49
C GLY A 312 -4.68 -29.67 22.69
N ARG A 313 -5.09 -30.21 21.53
CA ARG A 313 -4.21 -30.98 20.63
C ARG A 313 -3.92 -30.20 19.36
N GLU A 314 -2.67 -30.19 18.91
CA GLU A 314 -2.27 -29.63 17.62
C GLU A 314 -2.91 -30.44 16.47
N VAL A 315 -3.55 -29.75 15.53
CA VAL A 315 -4.36 -30.38 14.47
C VAL A 315 -3.74 -30.19 13.09
N ALA A 316 -2.87 -29.18 12.92
CA ALA A 316 -2.12 -28.97 11.70
C ALA A 316 -0.84 -28.18 11.99
N PRO A 317 0.31 -28.58 11.41
CA PRO A 317 1.51 -27.76 11.43
C PRO A 317 1.31 -26.46 10.63
N PRO A 318 2.08 -25.40 10.91
CA PRO A 318 1.98 -24.10 10.25
C PRO A 318 2.10 -24.15 8.73
#